data_AF-A0A8S9WXK0-F1
#
_entry.id   AF-A0A8S9WXK0-F1
#
_cell.length_a   1.000
_cell.length_b   1.000
_cell.length_c   1.000
_cell.angle_alpha   90.00
_cell.angle_beta   90.00
_cell.angle_gamma   90.00
#
_symmetry.space_group_name_H-M   'P 1'
#
loop_
_entity.id
_entity.type
_entity.pdbx_description
1 polymer ?
#
loop_
_entity_poly.entity_id
_entity_poly.type
_entity_poly.pdbx_seq_one_letter_code
_entity_poly.pdbx_strand_id
1 'polypeptide(L)'
;MSGKSDVYLLLKKELSHELQVRGLSTDGTLDDLRKRFLSALDKKVKINQEIVDDFDEQEEIQLASARYSELSEAVEAMNTNDIAEMRRLKARLVHSHNRLHRQKFQDDLETKRCELVKNLYALYVVVKEATPSAVSKGLITTLVDYFCFVNCLVCALLLGEIDLLKDPMHGNPRPHVAWYRGEELLTNYTTPEGPAAESILLLNNLGRVDLRSELTCIASNNNRTLPLSSTIHVDMNCRYQSRH
;
A
#
# COMPACT_ATOMS: atom_id res chain seq x y z
N MET A 1 0.59 -4.16 1.66
CA MET A 1 2.04 -3.90 1.60
C MET A 1 2.79 -5.23 1.65
N SER A 2 3.73 -5.48 0.73
CA SER A 2 4.48 -6.76 0.64
C SER A 2 5.67 -6.87 1.62
N GLY A 3 5.77 -6.01 2.63
CA GLY A 3 6.88 -6.03 3.59
C GLY A 3 6.61 -6.98 4.76
N LYS A 4 7.55 -7.88 5.07
CA LYS A 4 7.56 -8.56 6.37
C LYS A 4 7.95 -7.52 7.43
N SER A 5 7.07 -7.26 8.40
CA SER A 5 7.46 -6.46 9.58
C SER A 5 8.53 -7.21 10.36
N ASP A 6 9.63 -6.53 10.68
CA ASP A 6 10.65 -7.08 11.57
C ASP A 6 10.06 -7.22 12.98
N VAL A 7 10.02 -8.46 13.46
CA VAL A 7 9.44 -8.83 14.76
C VAL A 7 10.07 -8.05 15.91
N TYR A 8 11.36 -7.74 15.84
CA TYR A 8 12.06 -7.01 16.90
C TYR A 8 11.69 -5.53 16.91
N LEU A 9 11.22 -5.01 15.79
CA LEU A 9 10.75 -3.64 15.71
C LEU A 9 9.32 -3.52 16.23
N LEU A 10 8.51 -4.58 16.35
CA LEU A 10 7.13 -4.54 16.83
C LEU A 10 6.98 -4.19 18.34
N LEU A 11 5.91 -3.48 18.71
CA LEU A 11 5.56 -3.15 20.10
C LEU A 11 4.90 -4.35 20.75
N LYS A 12 4.85 -4.36 22.09
CA LYS A 12 4.11 -5.37 22.86
C LYS A 12 2.67 -5.52 22.36
N LYS A 13 1.93 -4.40 22.22
CA LYS A 13 0.53 -4.40 21.74
C LYS A 13 0.35 -5.00 20.34
N GLU A 14 1.31 -4.77 19.46
CA GLU A 14 1.29 -5.26 18.08
C GLU A 14 1.61 -6.75 18.00
N LEU A 15 2.57 -7.21 18.82
CA LEU A 15 2.88 -8.63 18.97
C LEU A 15 1.72 -9.40 19.61
N SER A 16 1.10 -8.84 20.64
CA SER A 16 -0.11 -9.40 21.25
C SER A 16 -1.20 -9.59 20.22
N HIS A 17 -1.45 -8.58 19.37
CA HIS A 17 -2.43 -8.71 18.29
C HIS A 17 -2.05 -9.81 17.27
N GLU A 18 -0.80 -9.86 16.80
CA GLU A 18 -0.36 -10.91 15.86
C GLU A 18 -0.45 -12.33 16.45
N LEU A 19 -0.30 -12.48 17.76
CA LEU A 19 -0.49 -13.75 18.45
C LEU A 19 -1.98 -14.09 18.64
N GLN A 20 -2.79 -13.11 19.03
CA GLN A 20 -4.23 -13.25 19.23
C GLN A 20 -4.93 -13.75 17.95
N VAL A 21 -4.66 -13.12 16.80
CA VAL A 21 -5.25 -13.52 15.50
C VAL A 21 -4.79 -14.91 15.02
N ARG A 22 -3.85 -15.55 15.74
CA ARG A 22 -3.39 -16.92 15.51
C ARG A 22 -3.87 -17.90 16.59
N GLY A 23 -4.72 -17.45 17.51
CA GLY A 23 -5.19 -18.24 18.65
C GLY A 23 -4.10 -18.57 19.66
N LEU A 24 -3.04 -17.76 19.75
CA LEU A 24 -1.92 -17.97 20.67
C LEU A 24 -2.04 -17.04 21.89
N SER A 25 -1.57 -17.51 23.05
CA SER A 25 -1.54 -16.68 24.26
C SER A 25 -0.74 -15.40 24.06
N THR A 26 -1.28 -14.30 24.57
CA THR A 26 -0.71 -12.95 24.54
C THR A 26 -0.05 -12.56 25.86
N ASP A 27 0.07 -13.51 26.80
CA ASP A 27 0.64 -13.30 28.12
C ASP A 27 2.17 -13.29 28.11
N GLY A 28 2.73 -12.60 29.10
CA GLY A 28 4.16 -12.54 29.39
C GLY A 28 4.83 -11.22 29.05
N THR A 29 6.15 -11.26 29.01
CA THR A 29 7.01 -10.12 28.69
C THR A 29 7.11 -9.90 27.17
N LEU A 30 7.64 -8.76 26.75
CA LEU A 30 7.88 -8.47 25.32
C LEU A 30 8.75 -9.54 24.65
N ASP A 31 9.74 -10.07 25.37
CA ASP A 31 10.63 -11.11 24.85
C ASP A 31 9.90 -12.45 24.67
N ASP A 32 9.01 -12.80 25.61
CA ASP A 32 8.17 -14.00 25.51
C ASP A 32 7.28 -13.93 24.26
N LEU A 33 6.66 -12.78 24.01
CA LEU A 33 5.81 -12.57 22.83
C LEU A 33 6.61 -12.64 21.53
N ARG A 34 7.81 -12.05 21.48
CA ARG A 34 8.69 -12.14 20.29
C ARG A 34 9.07 -13.59 19.99
N LYS A 35 9.55 -14.33 20.99
CA LYS A 35 9.91 -15.74 20.85
C LYS A 35 8.73 -16.57 20.35
N ARG A 36 7.54 -16.36 20.94
CA ARG A 36 6.31 -17.05 20.53
C ARG A 36 5.93 -16.72 19.09
N PHE A 37 6.00 -15.44 18.71
CA PHE A 37 5.65 -15.02 17.35
C PHE A 37 6.64 -15.55 16.33
N LEU A 38 7.95 -15.50 16.61
CA LEU A 38 8.98 -16.11 15.76
C LEU A 38 8.75 -17.62 15.59
N SER A 39 8.44 -18.35 16.68
CA SER A 39 8.12 -19.77 16.58
C SER A 39 6.87 -20.04 15.74
N ALA A 40 5.85 -19.18 15.86
CA ALA A 40 4.64 -19.28 15.06
C ALA A 40 4.91 -19.03 13.57
N LEU A 41 5.78 -18.07 13.23
CA LEU A 41 6.20 -17.81 11.86
C LEU A 41 7.01 -18.98 11.27
N ASP A 42 7.94 -19.54 12.04
CA ASP A 42 8.74 -20.71 11.66
C ASP A 42 7.85 -21.94 11.37
N LYS A 43 6.90 -22.20 12.26
CA LYS A 43 5.88 -23.24 12.11
C LYS A 43 4.78 -22.92 11.09
N LYS A 44 4.84 -21.74 10.44
CA LYS A 44 3.85 -21.26 9.47
C LYS A 44 2.41 -21.31 10.00
N VAL A 45 2.24 -20.98 11.28
CA VAL A 45 0.92 -20.89 11.92
C VAL A 45 0.10 -19.83 11.19
N LYS A 46 -1.01 -20.27 10.61
CA LYS A 46 -1.92 -19.40 9.85
C LYS A 46 -2.72 -18.52 10.80
N ILE A 47 -3.20 -17.41 10.25
CA ILE A 47 -4.17 -16.55 10.91
C ILE A 47 -5.50 -17.30 10.96
N ASN A 48 -6.14 -17.28 12.12
CA ASN A 48 -7.48 -17.80 12.28
C ASN A 48 -8.47 -16.69 11.94
N GLN A 49 -9.18 -16.85 10.81
CA GLN A 49 -10.12 -15.84 10.34
C GLN A 49 -11.34 -15.73 11.25
N GLU A 50 -11.76 -16.81 11.91
CA GLU A 50 -12.90 -16.78 12.86
C GLU A 50 -12.61 -15.80 14.01
N ILE A 51 -11.39 -15.81 14.55
CA ILE A 51 -10.98 -14.86 15.60
C ILE A 51 -10.99 -13.42 15.09
N VAL A 52 -10.59 -13.20 13.83
CA VAL A 52 -10.54 -11.87 13.22
C VAL A 52 -11.95 -11.34 12.95
N ASP A 53 -12.85 -12.21 12.50
CA ASP A 53 -14.24 -11.89 12.20
C ASP A 53 -15.06 -11.66 13.49
N ASP A 54 -14.62 -12.19 14.64
CA ASP A 54 -15.23 -11.97 15.96
C ASP A 54 -14.85 -10.62 16.62
N PHE A 55 -13.95 -9.84 16.02
CA PHE A 55 -13.60 -8.52 16.56
C PHE A 55 -14.72 -7.49 16.35
N ASP A 56 -14.90 -6.59 17.32
CA ASP A 56 -15.87 -5.51 17.22
C ASP A 56 -15.45 -4.50 16.14
N GLU A 57 -16.29 -4.37 15.11
CA GLU A 57 -16.00 -3.54 13.94
C GLU A 57 -15.78 -2.05 14.31
N GLN A 58 -16.58 -1.52 15.24
CA GLN A 58 -16.49 -0.13 15.67
C GLN A 58 -15.22 0.12 16.48
N GLU A 59 -14.89 -0.76 17.42
CA GLU A 59 -13.67 -0.67 18.22
C GLU A 59 -12.42 -0.78 17.33
N GLU A 60 -12.41 -1.69 16.35
CA GLU A 60 -11.27 -1.84 15.44
C GLU A 60 -11.04 -0.59 14.58
N ILE A 61 -12.10 0.02 14.03
CA ILE A 61 -11.97 1.29 13.27
C ILE A 61 -11.53 2.43 14.16
N GLN A 62 -12.05 2.54 15.39
CA GLN A 62 -11.62 3.58 16.34
C GLN A 62 -10.14 3.41 16.69
N LEU A 63 -9.72 2.19 17.01
CA LEU A 63 -8.32 1.87 17.32
C LEU A 63 -7.40 2.16 16.13
N ALA A 64 -7.82 1.79 14.92
CA ALA A 64 -7.06 2.05 13.71
C ALA A 64 -6.96 3.55 13.39
N SER A 65 -8.03 4.31 13.61
CA SER A 65 -8.06 5.76 13.41
C SER A 65 -7.11 6.46 14.38
N ALA A 66 -7.19 6.12 15.68
CA ALA A 66 -6.26 6.64 16.69
C ALA A 66 -4.82 6.28 16.35
N ARG A 67 -4.57 5.05 15.90
CA ARG A 67 -3.24 4.61 15.49
C ARG A 67 -2.72 5.35 14.26
N TYR A 68 -3.59 5.65 13.29
CA TYR A 68 -3.24 6.47 12.14
C TYR A 68 -2.83 7.88 12.56
N SER A 69 -3.60 8.54 13.44
CA SER A 69 -3.25 9.87 13.96
C SER A 69 -1.89 9.88 14.65
N GLU A 70 -1.63 8.93 15.56
CA GLU A 70 -0.33 8.78 16.23
C GLU A 70 0.83 8.61 15.23
N LEU A 71 0.62 7.81 14.17
CA LEU A 71 1.65 7.54 13.17
C LEU A 71 1.85 8.72 12.22
N SER A 72 0.80 9.45 11.86
CA SER A 72 0.91 10.66 11.03
C SER A 72 1.78 11.70 11.72
N GLU A 73 1.48 12.01 12.98
CA GLU A 73 2.26 12.96 13.79
C GLU A 73 3.73 12.53 13.92
N ALA A 74 3.96 11.23 14.16
CA ALA A 74 5.31 10.69 14.27
C ALA A 74 6.08 10.73 12.94
N VAL A 75 5.40 10.59 11.79
CA VAL A 75 6.02 10.70 10.46
C VAL A 75 6.32 12.17 10.13
N GLU A 76 5.45 13.10 10.49
CA GLU A 76 5.68 14.54 10.32
C GLU A 76 6.85 15.04 11.15
N ALA A 77 7.01 14.53 12.38
CA ALA A 77 8.11 14.88 13.28
C ALA A 77 9.37 14.02 13.09
N MET A 78 9.39 13.10 12.12
CA MET A 78 10.44 12.10 11.93
C MET A 78 11.80 12.75 11.64
N ASN A 79 12.86 12.29 12.32
CA ASN A 79 14.22 12.72 12.03
C ASN A 79 14.83 11.83 10.93
N THR A 80 15.03 12.39 9.74
CA THR A 80 15.60 11.67 8.58
C THR A 80 17.05 11.22 8.78
N ASN A 81 17.74 11.71 9.81
CA ASN A 81 19.07 11.23 10.19
C ASN A 81 19.02 10.00 11.13
N ASP A 82 17.90 9.73 11.80
CA ASP A 82 17.73 8.55 12.65
C ASP A 82 17.15 7.37 11.84
N ILE A 83 18.05 6.59 11.25
CA ILE A 83 17.69 5.39 10.48
C ILE A 83 16.93 4.36 11.33
N ALA A 84 17.22 4.28 12.63
CA ALA A 84 16.53 3.34 13.51
C ALA A 84 15.09 3.77 13.76
N GLU A 85 14.84 5.07 13.90
CA GLU A 85 13.47 5.64 13.96
C GLU A 85 12.69 5.33 12.70
N MET A 86 13.26 5.63 11.53
CA MET A 86 12.59 5.37 10.25
C MET A 86 12.24 3.88 10.07
N ARG A 87 13.14 2.98 10.45
CA ARG A 87 12.87 1.53 10.44
C ARG A 87 11.74 1.14 11.39
N ARG A 88 11.71 1.71 12.60
CA ARG A 88 10.63 1.47 13.57
C ARG A 88 9.29 1.95 12.98
N LEU A 89 9.22 3.19 12.48
CA LEU A 89 8.01 3.75 11.88
C LEU A 89 7.53 2.92 10.69
N LYS A 90 8.44 2.51 9.81
CA LYS A 90 8.13 1.60 8.70
C LYS A 90 7.48 0.31 9.19
N ALA A 91 8.04 -0.33 10.23
CA ALA A 91 7.47 -1.55 10.79
C ALA A 91 6.06 -1.34 11.40
N ARG A 92 5.82 -0.18 12.03
CA ARG A 92 4.50 0.21 12.56
C ARG A 92 3.47 0.35 11.45
N LEU A 93 3.79 1.13 10.43
CA LEU A 93 2.89 1.42 9.31
C LEU A 93 2.50 0.14 8.58
N VAL A 94 3.46 -0.75 8.34
CA VAL A 94 3.19 -2.07 7.73
C VAL A 94 2.27 -2.92 8.62
N HIS A 95 2.49 -2.94 9.94
CA HIS A 95 1.62 -3.69 10.85
C HIS A 95 0.19 -3.13 10.86
N SER A 96 0.03 -1.81 11.06
CA SER A 96 -1.27 -1.13 11.06
C SER A 96 -2.03 -1.34 9.75
N HIS A 97 -1.35 -1.19 8.60
CA HIS A 97 -1.94 -1.45 7.29
C HIS A 97 -2.37 -2.91 7.17
N ASN A 98 -1.52 -3.86 7.54
CA ASN A 98 -1.83 -5.28 7.39
C ASN A 98 -2.93 -5.76 8.35
N ARG A 99 -3.14 -5.12 9.50
CA ARG A 99 -4.28 -5.41 10.40
C ARG A 99 -5.60 -5.12 9.70
N LEU A 100 -5.75 -3.91 9.15
CA LEU A 100 -6.95 -3.49 8.42
C LEU A 100 -7.24 -4.33 7.16
N HIS A 101 -6.21 -4.82 6.48
CA HIS A 101 -6.39 -5.67 5.29
C HIS A 101 -6.96 -7.06 5.57
N ARG A 102 -6.91 -7.53 6.82
CA ARG A 102 -7.39 -8.87 7.20
C ARG A 102 -8.83 -8.87 7.69
N GLN A 103 -9.38 -7.68 7.96
CA GLN A 103 -10.72 -7.46 8.50
C GLN A 103 -11.67 -7.07 7.38
N LYS A 104 -12.95 -7.39 7.58
CA LYS A 104 -14.05 -7.00 6.71
C LYS A 104 -15.00 -6.15 7.53
N PHE A 105 -15.54 -5.11 6.91
CA PHE A 105 -16.49 -4.20 7.54
C PHE A 105 -17.66 -4.00 6.57
N GLN A 106 -18.73 -3.41 7.08
CA GLN A 106 -19.90 -3.06 6.28
C GLN A 106 -20.10 -1.54 6.23
N ASP A 107 -20.80 -1.09 5.18
CA ASP A 107 -21.29 0.29 5.02
C ASP A 107 -20.22 1.38 5.27
N ASP A 108 -20.53 2.33 6.15
CA ASP A 108 -19.66 3.48 6.45
C ASP A 108 -18.32 3.07 7.08
N LEU A 109 -18.28 1.92 7.78
CA LEU A 109 -17.04 1.42 8.39
C LEU A 109 -16.06 0.91 7.34
N GLU A 110 -16.57 0.28 6.27
CA GLU A 110 -15.75 -0.16 5.14
C GLU A 110 -15.17 1.02 4.38
N THR A 111 -15.95 2.09 4.20
CA THR A 111 -15.49 3.35 3.62
C THR A 111 -14.34 3.94 4.45
N LYS A 112 -14.49 4.02 5.78
CA LYS A 112 -13.45 4.49 6.70
C LYS A 112 -12.20 3.61 6.66
N ARG A 113 -12.36 2.28 6.62
CA ARG A 113 -11.23 1.36 6.48
C ARG A 113 -10.42 1.64 5.22
N CYS A 114 -11.10 1.81 4.08
CA CYS A 114 -10.45 2.07 2.80
C CYS A 114 -9.63 3.37 2.84
N GLU A 115 -10.20 4.42 3.43
CA GLU A 115 -9.51 5.70 3.65
C GLU A 115 -8.26 5.53 4.53
N LEU A 116 -8.40 4.87 5.69
CA LEU A 116 -7.28 4.61 6.59
C LEU A 116 -6.17 3.79 5.93
N VAL A 117 -6.52 2.75 5.16
CA VAL A 117 -5.57 1.93 4.41
C VAL A 117 -4.78 2.78 3.41
N LYS A 118 -5.47 3.64 2.65
CA LYS A 118 -4.84 4.55 1.69
C LYS A 118 -3.89 5.52 2.38
N ASN A 119 -4.32 6.13 3.49
CA ASN A 119 -3.52 7.11 4.20
C ASN A 119 -2.30 6.48 4.90
N LEU A 120 -2.45 5.30 5.51
CA LEU A 120 -1.32 4.52 6.04
C LEU A 120 -0.31 4.15 4.95
N TYR A 121 -0.78 3.86 3.73
CA TYR A 121 0.09 3.61 2.60
C TYR A 121 0.88 4.84 2.17
N ALA A 122 0.24 6.01 2.10
CA ALA A 122 0.92 7.26 1.82
C ALA A 122 2.03 7.56 2.84
N LEU A 123 1.76 7.42 4.14
CA LEU A 123 2.76 7.58 5.19
C LEU A 123 3.92 6.57 5.05
N TYR A 124 3.63 5.32 4.71
CA TYR A 124 4.67 4.31 4.48
C TYR A 124 5.60 4.68 3.33
N VAL A 125 5.06 5.23 2.23
CA VAL A 125 5.87 5.68 1.08
C VAL A 125 6.82 6.79 1.53
N VAL A 126 6.34 7.79 2.28
CA VAL A 126 7.18 8.86 2.84
C VAL A 126 8.35 8.30 3.64
N VAL A 127 8.08 7.40 4.60
CA VAL A 127 9.13 6.80 5.43
C VAL A 127 10.07 5.91 4.61
N LYS A 128 9.54 5.15 3.65
CA LYS A 128 10.33 4.24 2.80
C LYS A 128 11.35 5.01 1.98
N GLU A 129 10.95 6.11 1.35
CA GLU A 129 11.83 6.94 0.52
C GLU A 129 12.85 7.70 1.38
N ALA A 130 12.48 8.11 2.60
CA ALA A 130 13.42 8.70 3.55
C ALA A 130 14.45 7.69 4.11
N THR A 131 14.12 6.39 4.18
CA THR A 131 14.99 5.37 4.80
C THR A 131 16.11 4.94 3.85
N PRO A 132 17.40 5.18 4.16
CA PRO A 132 18.50 4.72 3.33
C PRO A 132 18.57 3.19 3.26
N SER A 133 18.57 2.62 2.06
CA SER A 133 18.81 1.18 1.85
C SER A 133 20.26 0.84 2.18
N ALA A 134 20.53 -0.35 2.75
CA ALA A 134 21.90 -0.83 3.00
C ALA A 134 22.77 -0.92 1.72
N VAL A 135 22.14 -0.90 0.54
CA VAL A 135 22.79 -0.89 -0.78
C VAL A 135 23.42 0.48 -1.10
N SER A 136 23.03 1.57 -0.43
CA SER A 136 23.47 2.93 -0.78
C SER A 136 24.81 3.36 -0.17
N LYS A 137 25.39 2.61 0.77
CA LYS A 137 26.68 3.00 1.39
C LYS A 137 27.90 2.88 0.47
N GLY A 138 27.77 2.27 -0.71
CA GLY A 138 28.86 2.08 -1.68
C GLY A 138 28.66 2.71 -3.06
N LEU A 139 27.59 3.48 -3.28
CA LEU A 139 27.17 3.94 -4.62
C LEU A 139 26.90 5.44 -4.71
N ILE A 140 27.44 6.22 -3.75
CA ILE A 140 27.18 7.65 -3.59
C ILE A 140 27.72 8.52 -4.74
N THR A 141 28.39 7.97 -5.76
CA THR A 141 29.02 8.82 -6.80
C THR A 141 28.68 8.51 -8.26
N THR A 142 27.81 7.53 -8.60
CA THR A 142 27.60 7.18 -10.03
C THR A 142 26.19 6.74 -10.48
N LEU A 143 25.14 6.80 -9.66
CA LEU A 143 23.80 6.29 -10.05
C LEU A 143 22.70 7.35 -9.95
N VAL A 144 22.79 8.40 -10.76
CA VAL A 144 21.69 9.35 -10.98
C VAL A 144 20.66 8.82 -12.01
N ASP A 145 20.91 7.67 -12.65
CA ASP A 145 20.19 7.30 -13.89
C ASP A 145 19.37 5.99 -13.89
N TYR A 146 19.18 5.29 -12.76
CA TYR A 146 18.49 3.97 -12.80
C TYR A 146 17.65 3.68 -11.55
N PHE A 147 16.46 4.28 -11.43
CA PHE A 147 15.43 3.76 -10.52
C PHE A 147 14.04 3.90 -11.12
N CYS A 148 13.74 2.96 -12.02
CA CYS A 148 12.37 2.58 -12.33
C CYS A 148 12.18 1.14 -11.89
N PHE A 149 11.42 0.96 -10.82
CA PHE A 149 10.90 -0.35 -10.44
C PHE A 149 9.47 -0.21 -9.90
N VAL A 150 8.54 -0.46 -10.82
CA VAL A 150 7.40 -1.40 -10.72
C VAL A 150 6.70 -1.47 -9.36
N ASN A 151 5.53 -0.83 -9.27
CA ASN A 151 4.33 -1.35 -8.61
C ASN A 151 3.09 -0.64 -9.17
N CYS A 152 2.75 -0.96 -10.42
CA CYS A 152 1.38 -0.81 -10.87
C CYS A 152 0.63 -2.06 -10.38
N LEU A 153 -0.12 -1.96 -9.28
CA LEU A 153 -1.09 -3.00 -8.92
C LEU A 153 -2.42 -2.40 -8.45
N VAL A 154 -3.43 -2.77 -9.22
CA VAL A 154 -4.84 -2.36 -9.26
C VAL A 154 -5.65 -3.09 -8.19
N CYS A 155 -6.76 -2.49 -7.75
CA CYS A 155 -7.97 -3.24 -7.41
C CYS A 155 -9.22 -2.41 -7.75
N ALA A 156 -10.15 -3.03 -8.48
CA ALA A 156 -11.49 -2.51 -8.79
C ALA A 156 -12.51 -3.12 -7.81
N LEU A 157 -13.60 -2.40 -7.50
CA LEU A 157 -15.01 -2.86 -7.65
C LEU A 157 -16.06 -1.81 -7.21
N LEU A 158 -17.03 -1.58 -8.12
CA LEU A 158 -18.45 -1.20 -7.97
C LEU A 158 -18.85 -0.02 -7.06
N LEU A 159 -19.16 1.13 -7.66
CA LEU A 159 -20.49 1.61 -8.09
C LEU A 159 -20.21 2.88 -8.93
N GLY A 160 -21.20 3.41 -9.67
CA GLY A 160 -20.97 4.50 -10.65
C GLY A 160 -20.08 5.65 -10.12
N GLU A 161 -19.23 6.16 -11.03
CA GLU A 161 -18.05 7.02 -10.83
C GLU A 161 -16.76 6.30 -10.40
N ILE A 162 -15.81 6.23 -11.35
CA ILE A 162 -14.52 5.55 -11.23
C ILE A 162 -13.41 6.61 -11.23
N ASP A 163 -12.86 6.90 -10.05
CA ASP A 163 -11.56 7.57 -9.89
C ASP A 163 -10.50 6.50 -9.62
N LEU A 164 -9.69 6.16 -10.63
CA LEU A 164 -8.62 5.16 -10.50
C LEU A 164 -7.35 5.76 -9.87
N LEU A 165 -6.84 5.07 -8.85
CA LEU A 165 -5.53 5.15 -8.19
C LEU A 165 -4.50 6.17 -8.74
N LYS A 166 -4.08 7.10 -7.87
CA LYS A 166 -2.89 7.96 -8.05
C LYS A 166 -1.67 7.29 -7.40
N ASP A 167 -0.58 7.11 -8.15
CA ASP A 167 0.75 6.85 -7.58
C ASP A 167 1.79 7.83 -8.19
N PRO A 168 2.56 8.57 -7.39
CA PRO A 168 3.58 9.51 -7.87
C PRO A 168 4.77 8.86 -8.62
N MET A 169 4.98 9.23 -9.90
CA MET A 169 6.14 8.82 -10.73
C MET A 169 7.30 9.83 -10.63
N HIS A 170 8.48 9.40 -10.23
CA HIS A 170 9.65 10.27 -10.06
C HIS A 170 10.64 10.12 -11.24
N GLY A 171 11.29 11.20 -11.70
CA GLY A 171 12.34 11.15 -12.73
C GLY A 171 12.95 12.54 -13.04
N ASN A 172 14.18 12.55 -13.57
CA ASN A 172 14.87 13.76 -14.02
C ASN A 172 15.42 13.56 -15.46
N PRO A 173 14.91 14.25 -16.49
CA PRO A 173 13.77 15.18 -16.46
C PRO A 173 12.47 14.52 -15.98
N ARG A 174 11.49 15.32 -15.59
CA ARG A 174 10.21 14.80 -15.10
C ARG A 174 9.53 13.96 -16.19
N PRO A 175 9.06 12.73 -15.88
CA PRO A 175 8.46 11.86 -16.88
C PRO A 175 7.10 12.39 -17.32
N HIS A 176 6.79 12.21 -18.59
CA HIS A 176 5.47 12.34 -19.17
C HIS A 176 4.84 10.95 -19.29
N VAL A 177 3.56 10.84 -18.94
CA VAL A 177 2.82 9.59 -18.90
C VAL A 177 1.67 9.60 -19.90
N ALA A 178 1.52 8.51 -20.63
CA ALA A 178 0.43 8.29 -21.57
C ALA A 178 -0.19 6.90 -21.39
N TRP A 179 -1.50 6.81 -21.52
CA TRP A 179 -2.27 5.57 -21.39
C TRP A 179 -2.84 5.16 -22.73
N TYR A 180 -2.75 3.86 -23.01
CA TYR A 180 -3.17 3.26 -24.27
C TYR A 180 -4.10 2.08 -24.04
N ARG A 181 -4.96 1.81 -25.02
CA ARG A 181 -5.69 0.56 -25.18
C ARG A 181 -5.35 -0.01 -26.55
N GLY A 182 -4.52 -1.06 -26.57
CA GLY A 182 -3.86 -1.47 -27.81
C GLY A 182 -3.00 -0.32 -28.36
N GLU A 183 -3.32 0.16 -29.56
CA GLU A 183 -2.64 1.29 -30.22
C GLU A 183 -3.33 2.64 -30.00
N GLU A 184 -4.52 2.66 -29.39
CA GLU A 184 -5.32 3.87 -29.18
C GLU A 184 -4.84 4.63 -27.93
N LEU A 185 -4.51 5.91 -28.08
CA LEU A 185 -4.20 6.80 -26.96
C LEU A 185 -5.48 7.22 -26.24
N LEU A 186 -5.59 6.89 -24.95
CA LEU A 186 -6.71 7.26 -24.10
C LEU A 186 -6.51 8.62 -23.44
N THR A 187 -5.34 8.84 -22.86
CA THR A 187 -4.96 10.12 -22.24
C THR A 187 -3.44 10.25 -22.19
N ASN A 188 -2.96 11.48 -22.28
CA ASN A 188 -1.57 11.86 -22.09
C ASN A 188 -1.41 12.87 -20.95
N TYR A 189 -2.45 13.05 -20.13
CA TYR A 189 -2.41 14.01 -19.05
C TYR A 189 -1.44 13.56 -17.96
N THR A 190 -0.51 14.44 -17.65
CA THR A 190 0.40 14.34 -16.52
C THR A 190 0.28 15.64 -15.74
N THR A 191 0.19 15.58 -14.42
CA THR A 191 0.08 16.79 -13.58
C THR A 191 1.21 17.78 -13.90
N PRO A 192 0.98 19.09 -13.97
CA PRO A 192 2.01 20.06 -14.37
C PRO A 192 3.01 20.38 -13.25
N GLU A 193 2.61 20.18 -11.98
CA GLU A 193 3.38 20.58 -10.80
C GLU A 193 3.40 19.46 -9.75
N GLY A 194 4.38 19.51 -8.85
CA GLY A 194 4.55 18.55 -7.75
C GLY A 194 5.89 17.79 -7.79
N PRO A 195 6.25 17.12 -6.68
CA PRO A 195 7.50 16.36 -6.57
C PRO A 195 7.56 15.13 -7.47
N ALA A 196 6.42 14.72 -8.03
CA ALA A 196 6.28 13.56 -8.91
C ALA A 196 5.23 13.81 -10.00
N ALA A 197 5.36 13.08 -11.10
CA ALA A 197 4.42 13.06 -12.20
C ALA A 197 3.27 12.10 -11.88
N GLU A 198 2.04 12.59 -11.85
CA GLU A 198 0.84 11.78 -11.65
C GLU A 198 0.00 11.78 -12.93
N SER A 199 -0.59 10.64 -13.27
CA SER A 199 -1.49 10.50 -14.41
C SER A 199 -2.71 9.68 -14.01
N ILE A 200 -3.89 10.23 -14.30
CA ILE A 200 -5.19 9.62 -13.97
C ILE A 200 -5.84 9.21 -15.28
N LEU A 201 -6.24 7.94 -15.38
CA LEU A 201 -7.06 7.43 -16.47
C LEU A 201 -8.51 7.29 -15.98
N LEU A 202 -9.41 8.05 -16.60
CA LEU A 202 -10.85 7.97 -16.35
C LEU A 202 -11.50 7.19 -17.49
N LEU A 203 -12.15 6.08 -17.17
CA LEU A 203 -12.89 5.25 -18.12
C LEU A 203 -14.38 5.37 -17.84
N ASN A 204 -15.11 6.00 -18.75
CA ASN A 204 -16.54 6.21 -18.63
C ASN A 204 -17.31 5.15 -19.42
N ASN A 205 -18.51 4.80 -18.94
CA ASN A 205 -19.44 3.91 -19.65
C ASN A 205 -18.85 2.53 -20.00
N LEU A 206 -18.10 1.93 -19.07
CA LEU A 206 -17.55 0.58 -19.24
C LEU A 206 -18.67 -0.41 -19.57
N GLY A 207 -18.52 -1.10 -20.69
CA GLY A 207 -19.43 -2.12 -21.18
C GLY A 207 -18.78 -3.50 -21.21
N ARG A 208 -19.54 -4.52 -21.61
CA ARG A 208 -19.02 -5.90 -21.71
C ARG A 208 -17.79 -6.03 -22.64
N VAL A 209 -17.66 -5.14 -23.61
CA VAL A 209 -16.53 -5.07 -24.54
C VAL A 209 -15.22 -4.68 -23.85
N ASP A 210 -15.28 -4.00 -22.71
CA ASP A 210 -14.10 -3.60 -21.95
C ASP A 210 -13.59 -4.72 -21.03
N LEU A 211 -14.32 -5.84 -20.90
CA LEU A 211 -13.93 -6.97 -20.06
C LEU A 211 -12.70 -7.64 -20.63
N ARG A 212 -11.66 -7.79 -19.79
CA ARG A 212 -10.31 -8.25 -20.15
C ARG A 212 -9.58 -7.35 -21.14
N SER A 213 -10.05 -6.11 -21.35
CA SER A 213 -9.28 -5.15 -22.14
C SER A 213 -7.94 -4.87 -21.47
N GLU A 214 -6.91 -4.70 -22.31
CA GLU A 214 -5.56 -4.39 -21.88
C GLU A 214 -5.34 -2.88 -21.96
N LEU A 215 -4.96 -2.28 -20.84
CA LEU A 215 -4.62 -0.87 -20.76
C LEU A 215 -3.14 -0.76 -20.43
N THR A 216 -2.40 -0.05 -21.27
CA THR A 216 -0.95 0.09 -21.12
C THR A 216 -0.60 1.52 -20.77
N CYS A 217 0.02 1.71 -19.61
CA CYS A 217 0.64 2.97 -19.23
C CYS A 217 2.06 3.00 -19.77
N ILE A 218 2.47 4.11 -20.38
CA ILE A 218 3.81 4.36 -20.91
C ILE A 218 4.35 5.66 -20.30
N ALA A 219 5.48 5.58 -19.61
CA ALA A 219 6.19 6.71 -19.03
C ALA A 219 7.51 6.96 -19.77
N SER A 220 7.72 8.21 -20.20
CA SER A 220 8.94 8.65 -20.89
C SER A 220 9.45 9.96 -20.30
N ASN A 221 10.74 10.03 -19.96
CA ASN A 221 11.38 11.23 -19.43
C ASN A 221 12.44 11.84 -20.36
N ASN A 222 12.84 11.13 -21.41
CA ASN A 222 13.81 11.61 -22.38
C ASN A 222 13.71 10.78 -23.69
N ASN A 223 14.36 11.25 -24.76
CA ASN A 223 14.38 10.57 -26.07
C ASN A 223 15.60 9.66 -26.28
N ARG A 224 16.38 9.36 -25.22
CA ARG A 224 17.62 8.58 -25.27
C ARG A 224 17.44 7.14 -24.76
N THR A 225 16.54 6.95 -23.81
CA THR A 225 16.22 5.64 -23.22
C THR A 225 14.85 5.18 -23.67
N LEU A 226 14.66 3.86 -23.76
CA LEU A 226 13.34 3.30 -24.04
C LEU A 226 12.36 3.69 -22.93
N PRO A 227 11.13 4.07 -23.28
CA PRO A 227 10.11 4.37 -22.30
C PRO A 227 9.72 3.11 -21.54
N LEU A 228 9.22 3.29 -20.32
CA LEU A 228 8.79 2.20 -19.48
C LEU A 228 7.30 1.99 -19.63
N SER A 229 6.89 0.74 -19.73
CA SER A 229 5.49 0.38 -19.88
C SER A 229 5.04 -0.61 -18.81
N SER A 230 3.75 -0.52 -18.48
CA SER A 230 3.05 -1.47 -17.62
C SER A 230 1.64 -1.67 -18.15
N THR A 231 1.22 -2.93 -18.29
CA THR A 231 -0.10 -3.29 -18.82
C THR A 231 -0.97 -3.86 -17.72
N ILE A 232 -2.23 -3.43 -17.66
CA ILE A 232 -3.25 -3.90 -16.74
C ILE A 232 -4.43 -4.50 -17.52
N HIS A 233 -5.06 -5.52 -16.94
CA HIS A 233 -6.26 -6.14 -17.49
C HIS A 233 -7.48 -5.64 -16.74
N VAL A 234 -8.49 -5.16 -17.46
CA VAL A 234 -9.76 -4.74 -16.86
C VAL A 234 -10.57 -5.98 -16.51
N ASP A 235 -10.84 -6.20 -15.23
CA ASP A 235 -11.78 -7.22 -14.78
C ASP A 235 -13.04 -6.55 -14.22
N MET A 236 -14.22 -6.97 -14.69
CA MET A 236 -15.51 -6.46 -14.26
C MET A 236 -16.31 -7.59 -13.62
N ASN A 237 -16.35 -7.62 -12.29
CA ASN A 237 -17.13 -8.61 -11.55
C ASN A 237 -18.58 -8.11 -11.38
N CYS A 238 -19.49 -8.52 -12.25
CA CYS A 238 -20.91 -8.21 -12.12
C CYS A 238 -21.59 -9.14 -11.10
N ARG A 239 -21.62 -8.76 -9.82
CA ARG A 239 -22.55 -9.37 -8.87
C ARG A 239 -23.90 -8.67 -8.96
N TYR A 240 -24.88 -9.36 -9.58
CA TYR A 240 -26.26 -8.92 -9.57
C TYR A 240 -26.83 -9.07 -8.16
N GLN A 241 -27.05 -7.97 -7.44
CA GLN A 241 -27.85 -7.99 -6.22
C GLN A 241 -29.33 -7.93 -6.63
N SER A 242 -29.99 -9.09 -6.70
CA SER A 242 -31.45 -9.14 -6.79
C SER A 242 -32.02 -8.61 -5.47
N ARG A 243 -32.59 -7.41 -5.50
CA ARG A 243 -33.40 -6.88 -4.40
C ARG A 243 -34.70 -7.70 -4.33
N HIS A 244 -34.87 -8.46 -3.25
CA HIS A 244 -36.17 -8.91 -2.75
C HIS A 244 -36.41 -8.27 -1.39
#